data_AF-A0AAE7H5G6-F1
#
_entry.id   AF-A0AAE7H5G6-F1
#
_cell.length_a   1.000
_cell.length_b   1.000
_cell.length_c   1.000
_cell.angle_alpha   90.00
_cell.angle_beta   90.00
_cell.angle_gamma   90.00
#
_symmetry.space_group_name_H-M   'P 1'
#
loop_
_entity.id
_entity.type
_entity.pdbx_description
1 polymer ?
#
loop_
_entity_poly.entity_id
_entity_poly.type
_entity_poly.pdbx_seq_one_letter_code
_entity_poly.pdbx_strand_id
1 'polypeptide(L)'
;MSLKEKTQALFAEKFGYPASHVIQAPGRVNLIGEHTDYNDGFVLPCAIDYQTVISCSPRDDRTVRVIAADYDNQTDEFSLDSQITRHDTQQWSNYVRGVVKHLQQRNNNFGGADLVISGNVPQGAGLSSSASLEVAVGTVFQQLYHLPLDGAQIALNGQEAENQFVGCNCGIMDQLISALGKKDHALLLDCRTLGTKAVSMPKGVAVVIINSNFKRTLVGSEYNTRREQCETGARFFQQPALRDVTLEEFSSVAHELDPVVAKRVRHVLTENARTVEAAVALEKGDLQRMGELMAESHASMRDDFEITVPQIDTLVDIVKATIGDKGGVRMTGGGFGGCIVALIPEDLVDTVQQAVAKEYEAKTGIKETFYVCKPSQGAGQC
;
A
#
# COMPACT_ATOMS: atom_id res chain seq x y z
N MET A 1 -25.88 -4.53 -2.52
CA MET A 1 -25.77 -3.52 -1.44
C MET A 1 -24.34 -3.02 -1.45
N SER A 2 -24.13 -1.71 -1.56
CA SER A 2 -22.80 -1.09 -1.48
C SER A 2 -22.21 -1.24 -0.06
N LEU A 3 -20.89 -1.05 0.09
CA LEU A 3 -20.23 -1.08 1.41
C LEU A 3 -20.83 -0.03 2.37
N LYS A 4 -21.20 1.15 1.85
CA LYS A 4 -21.87 2.21 2.61
C LYS A 4 -23.23 1.75 3.15
N GLU A 5 -24.10 1.26 2.27
CA GLU A 5 -25.42 0.74 2.68
C GLU A 5 -25.29 -0.43 3.69
N LYS A 6 -24.35 -1.35 3.45
CA LYS A 6 -24.08 -2.49 4.34
C LYS A 6 -23.69 -2.03 5.75
N THR A 7 -22.71 -1.13 5.85
CA THR A 7 -22.23 -0.65 7.16
C THR A 7 -23.26 0.20 7.87
N GLN A 8 -24.02 1.06 7.17
CA GLN A 8 -25.07 1.88 7.78
C GLN A 8 -26.25 1.04 8.30
N ALA A 9 -26.71 0.06 7.52
CA ALA A 9 -27.79 -0.83 7.93
C ALA A 9 -27.40 -1.64 9.19
N LEU A 10 -26.20 -2.24 9.17
CA LEU A 10 -25.69 -3.00 10.31
C LEU A 10 -25.44 -2.10 11.54
N PHE A 11 -24.98 -0.86 11.34
CA PHE A 11 -24.83 0.12 12.41
C PHE A 11 -26.15 0.40 13.11
N ALA A 12 -27.19 0.75 12.33
CA ALA A 12 -28.51 1.03 12.86
C ALA A 12 -29.12 -0.17 13.59
N GLU A 13 -28.93 -1.39 13.04
CA GLU A 13 -29.38 -2.63 13.66
C GLU A 13 -28.68 -2.89 15.01
N LYS A 14 -27.35 -2.79 15.07
CA LYS A 14 -26.56 -3.20 16.24
C LYS A 14 -26.51 -2.17 17.35
N PHE A 15 -26.53 -0.88 17.00
CA PHE A 15 -26.45 0.20 17.98
C PHE A 15 -27.80 0.84 18.30
N GLY A 16 -28.83 0.61 17.48
CA GLY A 16 -30.19 1.11 17.73
C GLY A 16 -30.42 2.57 17.33
N TYR A 17 -29.49 3.19 16.60
CA TYR A 17 -29.57 4.55 16.11
C TYR A 17 -28.73 4.71 14.82
N PRO A 18 -28.99 5.70 13.95
CA PRO A 18 -28.26 5.84 12.69
C PRO A 18 -26.82 6.33 12.89
N ALA A 19 -25.91 5.91 12.01
CA ALA A 19 -24.57 6.46 11.94
C ALA A 19 -24.60 7.95 11.56
N SER A 20 -23.80 8.77 12.25
CA SER A 20 -23.68 10.20 11.98
C SER A 20 -22.76 10.50 10.79
N HIS A 21 -21.75 9.66 10.57
CA HIS A 21 -20.76 9.80 9.52
C HIS A 21 -20.50 8.46 8.83
N VAL A 22 -20.06 8.53 7.58
CA VAL A 22 -19.51 7.38 6.85
C VAL A 22 -18.19 7.82 6.24
N ILE A 23 -17.12 7.16 6.65
CA ILE A 23 -15.74 7.47 6.25
C ILE A 23 -15.23 6.33 5.39
N GLN A 24 -14.46 6.65 4.36
CA GLN A 24 -13.73 5.67 3.56
C GLN A 24 -12.24 6.00 3.50
N ALA A 25 -11.44 4.98 3.27
CA ALA A 25 -10.07 5.12 2.79
C ALA A 25 -9.80 4.01 1.77
N PRO A 26 -9.06 4.30 0.69
CA PRO A 26 -8.75 3.33 -0.35
C PRO A 26 -7.56 2.44 0.00
N GLY A 27 -7.53 1.25 -0.59
CA GLY A 27 -6.30 0.51 -0.80
C GLY A 27 -5.43 1.18 -1.87
N ARG A 28 -4.30 0.55 -2.22
CA ARG A 28 -3.34 1.14 -3.16
C ARG A 28 -2.58 0.12 -3.96
N VAL A 29 -2.01 0.57 -5.08
CA VAL A 29 -0.97 -0.16 -5.80
C VAL A 29 0.21 0.76 -6.06
N ASN A 30 1.42 0.22 -6.00
CA ASN A 30 2.62 0.98 -6.29
C ASN A 30 3.04 0.78 -7.75
N LEU A 31 3.05 1.85 -8.55
CA LEU A 31 3.37 1.75 -9.97
C LEU A 31 4.87 1.50 -10.18
N ILE A 32 5.73 2.09 -9.34
CA ILE A 32 7.20 1.91 -9.35
C ILE A 32 7.81 2.52 -8.07
N GLY A 33 9.02 2.11 -7.69
CA GLY A 33 9.72 2.63 -6.51
C GLY A 33 9.82 1.64 -5.35
N GLU A 34 9.80 0.34 -5.60
CA GLU A 34 9.70 -0.61 -4.48
C GLU A 34 10.96 -0.63 -3.62
N HIS A 35 10.76 -0.84 -2.31
CA HIS A 35 11.85 -0.91 -1.33
C HIS A 35 12.72 0.36 -1.23
N THR A 36 12.22 1.47 -1.75
CA THR A 36 12.86 2.79 -1.60
C THR A 36 12.27 3.59 -0.44
N ASP A 37 11.05 3.28 0.00
CA ASP A 37 10.30 4.03 1.01
C ASP A 37 10.98 4.08 2.38
N TYR A 38 11.46 2.93 2.88
CA TYR A 38 12.25 2.87 4.11
C TYR A 38 13.72 3.24 3.90
N ASN A 39 14.11 3.63 2.69
CA ASN A 39 15.42 4.15 2.33
C ASN A 39 15.37 5.66 2.03
N ASP A 40 14.37 6.38 2.53
CA ASP A 40 14.16 7.83 2.30
C ASP A 40 13.99 8.19 0.81
N GLY A 41 13.61 7.21 0.00
CA GLY A 41 13.55 7.29 -1.44
C GLY A 41 12.29 7.93 -1.99
N PHE A 42 11.98 7.56 -3.23
CA PHE A 42 10.78 8.00 -3.94
C PHE A 42 9.94 6.81 -4.35
N VAL A 43 8.63 6.95 -4.15
CA VAL A 43 7.62 5.99 -4.61
C VAL A 43 6.57 6.68 -5.47
N LEU A 44 5.97 5.93 -6.41
CA LEU A 44 4.90 6.42 -7.27
C LEU A 44 3.64 5.53 -7.19
N PRO A 45 2.94 5.49 -6.04
CA PRO A 45 1.70 4.75 -5.92
C PRO A 45 0.49 5.51 -6.46
N CYS A 46 -0.60 4.79 -6.67
CA CYS A 46 -1.93 5.37 -6.76
C CYS A 46 -2.90 4.64 -5.81
N ALA A 47 -3.84 5.42 -5.26
CA ALA A 47 -4.99 4.86 -4.56
C ALA A 47 -5.90 4.17 -5.56
N ILE A 48 -6.55 3.06 -5.18
CA ILE A 48 -7.45 2.30 -6.07
C ILE A 48 -8.89 2.37 -5.58
N ASP A 49 -9.84 2.03 -6.44
CA ASP A 49 -11.29 2.02 -6.18
C ASP A 49 -11.78 0.82 -5.35
N TYR A 50 -10.86 0.20 -4.61
CA TYR A 50 -11.12 -0.72 -3.52
C TYR A 50 -10.82 -0.02 -2.20
N GLN A 51 -11.67 -0.19 -1.19
CA GLN A 51 -11.67 0.66 -0.01
C GLN A 51 -12.18 -0.05 1.25
N THR A 52 -11.75 0.48 2.39
CA THR A 52 -12.39 0.29 3.69
C THR A 52 -13.44 1.38 3.87
N VAL A 53 -14.63 1.03 4.37
CA VAL A 53 -15.72 1.94 4.72
C VAL A 53 -16.11 1.72 6.18
N ILE A 54 -16.27 2.81 6.91
CA ILE A 54 -16.64 2.81 8.33
C ILE A 54 -17.86 3.72 8.52
N SER A 55 -18.97 3.15 8.96
CA SER A 55 -20.09 3.92 9.51
C SER A 55 -19.85 4.15 11.00
N CYS A 56 -19.94 5.40 11.46
CA CYS A 56 -19.57 5.75 12.83
C CYS A 56 -20.40 6.88 13.47
N SER A 57 -20.39 6.91 14.80
CA SER A 57 -20.94 7.99 15.60
C SER A 57 -20.13 8.22 16.88
N PRO A 58 -20.06 9.47 17.37
CA PRO A 58 -19.44 9.76 18.65
C PRO A 58 -20.31 9.22 19.79
N ARG A 59 -19.69 8.96 20.92
CA ARG A 59 -20.37 8.55 22.16
C ARG A 59 -20.14 9.58 23.25
N ASP A 60 -21.06 9.62 24.20
CA ASP A 60 -20.96 10.49 25.38
C ASP A 60 -20.02 9.93 26.46
N ASP A 61 -19.64 8.65 26.34
CA ASP A 61 -18.64 8.01 27.19
C ASP A 61 -17.28 7.88 26.47
N ARG A 62 -16.32 7.25 27.14
CA ARG A 62 -14.95 7.06 26.65
C ARG A 62 -14.70 5.64 26.12
N THR A 63 -15.75 4.94 25.69
CA THR A 63 -15.68 3.58 25.19
C THR A 63 -15.69 3.56 23.67
N VAL A 64 -14.79 2.79 23.04
CA VAL A 64 -14.82 2.52 21.60
C VAL A 64 -15.39 1.13 21.39
N ARG A 65 -16.45 1.03 20.58
CA ARG A 65 -17.08 -0.24 20.18
C ARG A 65 -16.99 -0.41 18.67
N VAL A 66 -16.53 -1.58 18.24
CA VAL A 66 -16.21 -1.83 16.84
C VAL A 66 -16.88 -3.13 16.41
N ILE A 67 -17.48 -3.14 15.21
CA ILE A 67 -18.03 -4.32 14.58
C ILE A 67 -17.37 -4.52 13.22
N ALA A 68 -16.76 -5.68 13.02
CA ALA A 68 -16.16 -6.09 11.75
C ALA A 68 -17.17 -6.89 10.91
N ALA A 69 -17.86 -6.21 9.99
CA ALA A 69 -18.97 -6.76 9.21
C ALA A 69 -18.57 -7.87 8.23
N ASP A 70 -17.27 -7.99 7.92
CA ASP A 70 -16.72 -9.02 7.04
C ASP A 70 -16.13 -10.22 7.79
N TYR A 71 -16.14 -10.17 9.13
CA TYR A 71 -15.66 -11.24 10.02
C TYR A 71 -16.82 -11.76 10.87
N ASP A 72 -17.92 -12.15 10.23
CA ASP A 72 -19.13 -12.66 10.90
C ASP A 72 -19.64 -11.73 12.02
N ASN A 73 -19.52 -10.41 11.82
CA ASN A 73 -19.87 -9.39 12.81
C ASN A 73 -19.12 -9.52 14.15
N GLN A 74 -17.87 -9.99 14.13
CA GLN A 74 -16.99 -9.95 15.30
C GLN A 74 -16.95 -8.54 15.91
N THR A 75 -16.94 -8.50 17.23
CA THR A 75 -16.99 -7.25 18.00
C THR A 75 -15.73 -7.05 18.84
N ASP A 76 -15.31 -5.81 18.95
CA ASP A 76 -14.27 -5.39 19.87
C ASP A 76 -14.73 -4.17 20.68
N GLU A 77 -14.34 -4.12 21.95
CA GLU A 77 -14.66 -3.02 22.86
C GLU A 77 -13.47 -2.69 23.76
N PHE A 78 -13.16 -1.40 23.91
CA PHE A 78 -12.14 -0.93 24.84
C PHE A 78 -12.41 0.50 25.31
N SER A 79 -11.96 0.81 26.53
CA SER A 79 -12.02 2.15 27.10
C SER A 79 -10.75 2.95 26.81
N LEU A 80 -10.93 4.24 26.48
CA LEU A 80 -9.85 5.21 26.34
C LEU A 80 -9.20 5.59 27.68
N ASP A 81 -9.82 5.25 28.81
CA ASP A 81 -9.28 5.50 30.17
C ASP A 81 -8.42 4.35 30.69
N SER A 82 -8.41 3.23 29.99
CA SER A 82 -7.64 2.03 30.33
C SER A 82 -6.46 1.85 29.38
N GLN A 83 -5.48 1.06 29.80
CA GLN A 83 -4.40 0.67 28.90
C GLN A 83 -4.95 -0.12 27.70
N ILE A 84 -4.74 0.40 26.50
CA ILE A 84 -5.09 -0.28 25.25
C ILE A 84 -4.02 -1.36 24.97
N THR A 85 -4.43 -2.61 25.13
CA THR A 85 -3.61 -3.81 24.90
C THR A 85 -3.98 -4.52 23.60
N ARG A 86 -3.05 -5.32 23.08
CA ARG A 86 -3.26 -6.16 21.89
C ARG A 86 -4.22 -7.31 22.23
N HIS A 87 -5.01 -7.72 21.24
CA HIS A 87 -5.74 -8.96 21.22
C HIS A 87 -4.90 -10.07 20.59
N ASP A 88 -4.74 -11.19 21.29
CA ASP A 88 -3.96 -12.33 20.78
C ASP A 88 -4.68 -13.10 19.66
N THR A 89 -6.01 -13.12 19.69
CA THR A 89 -6.84 -13.94 18.78
C THR A 89 -7.54 -13.13 17.70
N GLN A 90 -7.97 -11.90 18.00
CA GLN A 90 -8.67 -11.00 17.06
C GLN A 90 -7.70 -10.01 16.41
N GLN A 91 -6.83 -10.50 15.53
CA GLN A 91 -5.74 -9.70 14.95
C GLN A 91 -6.21 -8.43 14.21
N TRP A 92 -7.38 -8.45 13.57
CA TRP A 92 -7.94 -7.28 12.88
C TRP A 92 -8.18 -6.10 13.85
N SER A 93 -8.56 -6.38 15.09
CA SER A 93 -8.84 -5.34 16.09
C SER A 93 -7.59 -4.58 16.53
N ASN A 94 -6.41 -5.20 16.39
CA ASN A 94 -5.14 -4.58 16.75
C ASN A 94 -4.81 -3.35 15.88
N TYR A 95 -5.25 -3.33 14.63
CA TYR A 95 -5.10 -2.14 13.77
C TYR A 95 -5.92 -0.97 14.34
N VAL A 96 -7.17 -1.22 14.72
CA VAL A 96 -8.06 -0.18 15.30
C VAL A 96 -7.52 0.31 16.63
N ARG A 97 -7.19 -0.63 17.54
CA ARG A 97 -6.63 -0.35 18.86
C ARG A 97 -5.31 0.43 18.77
N GLY A 98 -4.42 0.02 17.87
CA GLY A 98 -3.15 0.69 17.64
C GLY A 98 -3.32 2.13 17.18
N VAL A 99 -4.17 2.35 16.17
CA VAL A 99 -4.46 3.69 15.66
C VAL A 99 -5.00 4.59 16.75
N VAL A 100 -5.98 4.11 17.53
CA VAL A 100 -6.59 4.90 18.62
C VAL A 100 -5.57 5.19 19.72
N LYS A 101 -4.75 4.21 20.11
CA LYS A 101 -3.69 4.39 21.11
C LYS A 101 -2.68 5.46 20.69
N HIS A 102 -2.23 5.44 19.44
CA HIS A 102 -1.29 6.43 18.91
C HIS A 102 -1.95 7.81 18.75
N LEU A 103 -3.24 7.86 18.41
CA LEU A 103 -3.99 9.11 18.41
C LEU A 103 -4.03 9.73 19.81
N GLN A 104 -4.23 8.95 20.88
CA GLN A 104 -4.20 9.48 22.25
C GLN A 104 -2.86 10.13 22.62
N GLN A 105 -1.76 9.65 22.05
CA GLN A 105 -0.44 10.24 22.28
C GLN A 105 -0.26 11.58 21.56
N ARG A 106 -0.92 11.76 20.42
CA ARG A 106 -0.90 12.99 19.62
C ARG A 106 -1.90 14.03 20.12
N ASN A 107 -3.10 13.58 20.46
CA ASN A 107 -4.19 14.40 20.99
C ASN A 107 -5.16 13.50 21.76
N ASN A 108 -5.28 13.66 23.07
CA ASN A 108 -6.18 12.87 23.91
C ASN A 108 -7.57 13.50 24.11
N ASN A 109 -7.85 14.65 23.46
CA ASN A 109 -9.10 15.38 23.57
C ASN A 109 -10.17 14.84 22.60
N PHE A 110 -10.49 13.56 22.76
CA PHE A 110 -11.59 12.91 22.04
C PHE A 110 -12.29 11.86 22.94
N GLY A 111 -13.56 11.59 22.65
CA GLY A 111 -14.40 10.63 23.36
C GLY A 111 -14.50 9.26 22.66
N GLY A 112 -15.40 8.42 23.16
CA GLY A 112 -15.70 7.10 22.62
C GLY A 112 -16.35 7.14 21.24
N ALA A 113 -16.42 6.01 20.56
CA ALA A 113 -17.06 5.94 19.25
C ALA A 113 -17.67 4.56 19.01
N ASP A 114 -18.79 4.53 18.31
CA ASP A 114 -19.36 3.31 17.73
C ASP A 114 -18.93 3.23 16.25
N LEU A 115 -18.40 2.09 15.82
CA LEU A 115 -17.88 1.87 14.47
C LEU A 115 -18.41 0.55 13.89
N VAL A 116 -18.88 0.58 12.64
CA VAL A 116 -19.10 -0.62 11.82
C VAL A 116 -18.20 -0.54 10.59
N ILE A 117 -17.33 -1.54 10.44
CA ILE A 117 -16.27 -1.60 9.43
C ILE A 117 -16.63 -2.66 8.39
N SER A 118 -16.48 -2.33 7.11
CA SER A 118 -16.46 -3.31 6.01
C SER A 118 -15.50 -2.84 4.92
N GLY A 119 -14.95 -3.74 4.12
CA GLY A 119 -14.06 -3.38 3.03
C GLY A 119 -14.05 -4.41 1.90
N ASN A 120 -13.69 -3.96 0.71
CA ASN A 120 -13.51 -4.82 -0.47
C ASN A 120 -12.04 -4.91 -0.92
N VAL A 121 -11.10 -4.27 -0.21
CA VAL A 121 -9.66 -4.39 -0.49
C VAL A 121 -9.24 -5.85 -0.33
N PRO A 122 -8.69 -6.50 -1.37
CA PRO A 122 -8.27 -7.90 -1.28
C PRO A 122 -7.20 -8.10 -0.19
N GLN A 123 -7.57 -8.84 0.85
CA GLN A 123 -6.68 -9.08 1.99
C GLN A 123 -5.49 -9.97 1.58
N GLY A 124 -4.28 -9.59 2.03
CA GLY A 124 -3.07 -10.35 1.74
C GLY A 124 -2.58 -10.30 0.29
N ALA A 125 -3.29 -9.61 -0.62
CA ALA A 125 -2.88 -9.44 -2.00
C ALA A 125 -1.75 -8.39 -2.17
N GLY A 126 -1.35 -7.70 -1.09
CA GLY A 126 -0.39 -6.61 -1.16
C GLY A 126 -0.99 -5.30 -1.66
N LEU A 127 -2.30 -5.10 -1.52
CA LEU A 127 -3.03 -3.87 -1.88
C LEU A 127 -3.37 -2.97 -0.68
N SER A 128 -2.66 -3.19 0.44
CA SER A 128 -2.72 -2.38 1.66
C SER A 128 -4.09 -2.29 2.33
N SER A 129 -4.71 -3.45 2.57
CA SER A 129 -5.92 -3.52 3.38
C SER A 129 -5.70 -3.02 4.82
N SER A 130 -4.52 -3.23 5.41
CA SER A 130 -4.15 -2.70 6.74
C SER A 130 -4.10 -1.17 6.74
N ALA A 131 -3.30 -0.57 5.87
CA ALA A 131 -3.19 0.89 5.78
C ALA A 131 -4.54 1.57 5.46
N SER A 132 -5.34 0.98 4.57
CA SER A 132 -6.72 1.44 4.30
C SER A 132 -7.58 1.44 5.57
N LEU A 133 -7.50 0.40 6.39
CA LEU A 133 -8.19 0.35 7.68
C LEU A 133 -7.63 1.39 8.65
N GLU A 134 -6.31 1.50 8.78
CA GLU A 134 -5.65 2.41 9.72
C GLU A 134 -6.00 3.87 9.43
N VAL A 135 -5.91 4.27 8.17
CA VAL A 135 -6.23 5.63 7.72
C VAL A 135 -7.71 5.91 7.86
N ALA A 136 -8.60 4.95 7.57
CA ALA A 136 -10.03 5.12 7.78
C ALA A 136 -10.36 5.35 9.25
N VAL A 137 -9.79 4.56 10.17
CA VAL A 137 -9.99 4.74 11.63
C VAL A 137 -9.44 6.08 12.09
N GLY A 138 -8.22 6.45 11.65
CA GLY A 138 -7.64 7.75 11.99
C GLY A 138 -8.53 8.91 11.54
N THR A 139 -9.05 8.82 10.33
CA THR A 139 -9.98 9.80 9.74
C THR A 139 -11.31 9.84 10.48
N VAL A 140 -11.84 8.71 10.99
CA VAL A 140 -13.05 8.69 11.83
C VAL A 140 -12.88 9.58 13.05
N PHE A 141 -11.82 9.39 13.84
CA PHE A 141 -11.61 10.20 15.05
C PHE A 141 -11.29 11.66 14.72
N GLN A 142 -10.54 11.90 13.64
CA GLN A 142 -10.29 13.26 13.14
C GLN A 142 -11.60 14.00 12.82
N GLN A 143 -12.53 13.36 12.12
CA GLN A 143 -13.81 13.97 11.71
C GLN A 143 -14.79 14.09 12.87
N LEU A 144 -14.96 13.04 13.69
CA LEU A 144 -15.92 13.05 14.80
C LEU A 144 -15.58 14.08 15.88
N TYR A 145 -14.28 14.32 16.11
CA TYR A 145 -13.80 15.17 17.20
C TYR A 145 -13.05 16.42 16.72
N HIS A 146 -13.06 16.68 15.41
CA HIS A 146 -12.39 17.83 14.79
C HIS A 146 -10.92 17.97 15.23
N LEU A 147 -10.20 16.85 15.29
CA LEU A 147 -8.80 16.85 15.69
C LEU A 147 -7.98 17.67 14.67
N PRO A 148 -7.03 18.51 15.11
CA PRO A 148 -6.21 19.35 14.25
C PRO A 148 -5.09 18.54 13.59
N LEU A 149 -5.47 17.46 12.90
CA LEU A 149 -4.57 16.56 12.19
C LEU A 149 -4.88 16.62 10.69
N ASP A 150 -3.85 16.82 9.88
CA ASP A 150 -3.97 16.68 8.43
C ASP A 150 -3.82 15.21 7.99
N GLY A 151 -4.03 14.94 6.70
CA GLY A 151 -3.94 13.58 6.15
C GLY A 151 -2.56 12.94 6.29
N ALA A 152 -1.47 13.73 6.25
CA ALA A 152 -0.12 13.21 6.43
C ALA A 152 0.10 12.79 7.89
N GLN A 153 -0.42 13.55 8.85
CA GLN A 153 -0.37 13.21 10.27
C GLN A 153 -1.23 11.98 10.59
N ILE A 154 -2.38 11.80 9.92
CA ILE A 154 -3.16 10.56 9.99
C ILE A 154 -2.38 9.37 9.43
N ALA A 155 -1.70 9.55 8.30
CA ALA A 155 -0.86 8.51 7.70
C ALA A 155 0.28 8.09 8.65
N LEU A 156 1.00 9.05 9.24
CA LEU A 156 2.05 8.78 10.22
C LEU A 156 1.51 8.06 11.45
N ASN A 157 0.33 8.43 11.93
CA ASN A 157 -0.31 7.73 13.05
C ASN A 157 -0.61 6.26 12.71
N GLY A 158 -1.13 5.99 11.51
CA GLY A 158 -1.36 4.64 11.01
C GLY A 158 -0.06 3.84 10.93
N GLN A 159 0.99 4.42 10.35
CA GLN A 159 2.31 3.80 10.25
C GLN A 159 2.86 3.44 11.65
N GLU A 160 2.82 4.36 12.61
CA GLU A 160 3.30 4.11 13.96
C GLU A 160 2.49 3.01 14.67
N ALA A 161 1.18 2.95 14.44
CA ALA A 161 0.34 1.86 14.92
C ALA A 161 0.75 0.52 14.31
N GLU A 162 0.98 0.45 13.00
CA GLU A 162 1.41 -0.79 12.32
C GLU A 162 2.79 -1.27 12.82
N ASN A 163 3.75 -0.35 12.96
CA ASN A 163 5.10 -0.64 13.41
C ASN A 163 5.17 -1.01 14.91
N GLN A 164 4.61 -0.17 15.78
CA GLN A 164 4.82 -0.28 17.23
C GLN A 164 3.72 -1.07 17.93
N PHE A 165 2.51 -1.12 17.36
CA PHE A 165 1.36 -1.81 17.96
C PHE A 165 0.96 -3.10 17.23
N VAL A 166 1.14 -3.24 15.93
CA VAL A 166 0.90 -4.53 15.26
C VAL A 166 2.20 -5.34 15.20
N GLY A 167 3.32 -4.67 14.88
CA GLY A 167 4.65 -5.28 14.79
C GLY A 167 5.12 -5.53 13.35
N CYS A 168 4.61 -4.77 12.39
CA CYS A 168 5.03 -4.83 10.99
C CYS A 168 5.83 -3.55 10.64
N ASN A 169 7.12 -3.72 10.32
CA ASN A 169 8.05 -2.60 10.11
C ASN A 169 7.94 -1.97 8.71
N CYS A 170 6.77 -1.44 8.35
CA CYS A 170 6.49 -0.84 7.04
C CYS A 170 7.02 0.61 6.91
N GLY A 171 7.29 1.04 5.67
CA GLY A 171 7.50 2.45 5.33
C GLY A 171 6.18 3.24 5.27
N ILE A 172 6.26 4.53 4.91
CA ILE A 172 5.12 5.46 4.98
C ILE A 172 4.21 5.44 3.75
N MET A 173 4.63 4.75 2.67
CA MET A 173 3.98 4.79 1.36
C MET A 173 2.49 4.48 1.44
N ASP A 174 2.15 3.35 2.06
CA ASP A 174 0.81 2.76 2.03
C ASP A 174 -0.23 3.68 2.70
N GLN A 175 0.10 4.16 3.89
CA GLN A 175 -0.75 5.07 4.65
C GLN A 175 -0.84 6.43 3.96
N LEU A 176 0.27 6.94 3.40
CA LEU A 176 0.29 8.28 2.80
C LEU A 176 -0.54 8.34 1.51
N ILE A 177 -0.45 7.32 0.64
CA ILE A 177 -1.29 7.27 -0.56
C ILE A 177 -2.77 7.02 -0.21
N SER A 178 -3.05 6.19 0.80
CA SER A 178 -4.43 5.96 1.24
C SER A 178 -5.04 7.25 1.80
N ALA A 179 -4.28 8.05 2.56
CA ALA A 179 -4.75 9.32 3.10
C ALA A 179 -4.88 10.43 2.04
N LEU A 180 -3.89 10.57 1.14
CA LEU A 180 -3.74 11.75 0.29
C LEU A 180 -4.05 11.52 -1.20
N GLY A 181 -4.41 10.30 -1.58
CA GLY A 181 -4.72 9.92 -2.96
C GLY A 181 -5.62 10.93 -3.67
N LYS A 182 -5.41 11.10 -4.97
CA LYS A 182 -6.22 12.01 -5.79
C LYS A 182 -6.82 11.23 -6.93
N LYS A 183 -8.12 11.42 -7.12
CA LYS A 183 -8.84 10.81 -8.25
C LYS A 183 -8.12 11.10 -9.57
N ASP A 184 -8.00 10.10 -10.42
CA ASP A 184 -7.33 10.17 -11.74
C ASP A 184 -5.82 10.53 -11.68
N HIS A 185 -5.16 10.35 -10.53
CA HIS A 185 -3.73 10.64 -10.35
C HIS A 185 -3.00 9.50 -9.63
N ALA A 186 -1.73 9.30 -9.99
CA ALA A 186 -0.73 8.74 -9.10
C ALA A 186 -0.12 9.87 -8.24
N LEU A 187 0.54 9.53 -7.14
CA LEU A 187 1.28 10.50 -6.33
C LEU A 187 2.76 10.12 -6.30
N LEU A 188 3.63 11.00 -6.78
CA LEU A 188 5.04 10.90 -6.48
C LEU A 188 5.24 11.35 -5.04
N LEU A 189 5.70 10.44 -4.18
CA LEU A 189 5.95 10.70 -2.77
C LEU A 189 7.46 10.72 -2.53
N ASP A 190 7.91 11.75 -1.82
CA ASP A 190 9.24 11.79 -1.22
C ASP A 190 9.12 11.26 0.21
N CYS A 191 9.62 10.05 0.46
CA CYS A 191 9.42 9.35 1.72
C CYS A 191 10.18 9.98 2.90
N ARG A 192 11.17 10.83 2.62
CA ARG A 192 11.91 11.59 3.64
C ARG A 192 11.15 12.82 4.11
N THR A 193 10.69 13.63 3.16
CA THR A 193 10.07 14.94 3.43
C THR A 193 8.56 14.86 3.59
N LEU A 194 7.95 13.72 3.23
CA LEU A 194 6.51 13.51 3.08
C LEU A 194 5.88 14.41 2.00
N GLY A 195 6.72 15.03 1.16
CA GLY A 195 6.28 15.85 0.03
C GLY A 195 5.56 15.00 -1.00
N THR A 196 4.48 15.54 -1.56
CA THR A 196 3.67 14.85 -2.58
C THR A 196 3.53 15.70 -3.82
N LYS A 197 3.68 15.08 -4.99
CA LYS A 197 3.34 15.67 -6.29
C LYS A 197 2.29 14.78 -6.96
N ALA A 198 1.14 15.36 -7.28
CA ALA A 198 0.13 14.67 -8.07
C ALA A 198 0.61 14.53 -9.52
N VAL A 199 0.52 13.32 -10.06
CA VAL A 199 0.90 12.96 -11.43
C VAL A 199 -0.35 12.44 -12.12
N SER A 200 -0.85 13.18 -13.11
CA SER A 200 -2.09 12.83 -13.80
C SER A 200 -1.94 11.51 -14.54
N MET A 201 -2.95 10.64 -14.42
CA MET A 201 -2.98 9.37 -15.13
C MET A 201 -3.46 9.60 -16.57
N PRO A 202 -2.81 9.00 -17.58
CA PRO A 202 -3.24 9.17 -18.97
C PRO A 202 -4.66 8.63 -19.18
N LYS A 203 -5.44 9.29 -20.04
CA LYS A 203 -6.80 8.84 -20.37
C LYS A 203 -6.77 7.54 -21.17
N GLY A 204 -7.77 6.68 -20.95
CA GLY A 204 -7.88 5.40 -21.67
C GLY A 204 -6.83 4.36 -21.24
N VAL A 205 -6.23 4.54 -20.06
CA VAL A 205 -5.26 3.62 -19.47
C VAL A 205 -5.85 3.00 -18.20
N ALA A 206 -5.77 1.68 -18.13
CA ALA A 206 -6.18 0.89 -16.98
C ALA A 206 -4.98 0.54 -16.11
N VAL A 207 -5.23 0.50 -14.79
CA VAL A 207 -4.31 -0.11 -13.82
C VAL A 207 -4.81 -1.53 -13.56
N VAL A 208 -4.12 -2.52 -14.12
CA VAL A 208 -4.48 -3.93 -14.00
C VAL A 208 -3.58 -4.59 -12.97
N ILE A 209 -4.19 -5.16 -11.94
CA ILE A 209 -3.48 -5.89 -10.88
C ILE A 209 -3.80 -7.36 -11.04
N ILE A 210 -2.77 -8.19 -11.07
CA ILE A 210 -2.93 -9.64 -11.21
C ILE A 210 -2.26 -10.31 -10.00
N ASN A 211 -3.08 -10.86 -9.12
CA ASN A 211 -2.62 -11.66 -8.00
C ASN A 211 -2.23 -13.05 -8.50
N SER A 212 -0.96 -13.41 -8.28
CA SER A 212 -0.43 -14.74 -8.58
C SER A 212 -1.14 -15.85 -7.80
N ASN A 213 -1.78 -15.52 -6.68
CA ASN A 213 -2.28 -16.46 -5.67
C ASN A 213 -1.21 -17.43 -5.13
N PHE A 214 0.06 -17.17 -5.44
CA PHE A 214 1.17 -17.90 -4.87
C PHE A 214 1.33 -17.49 -3.41
N LYS A 215 1.15 -18.47 -2.50
CA LYS A 215 1.27 -18.24 -1.06
C LYS A 215 2.70 -17.85 -0.74
N ARG A 216 2.87 -16.67 -0.17
CA ARG A 216 4.16 -16.22 0.33
C ARG A 216 4.55 -17.07 1.54
N THR A 217 5.70 -17.74 1.49
CA THR A 217 6.18 -18.62 2.57
C THR A 217 7.04 -17.91 3.61
N LEU A 218 7.61 -16.73 3.31
CA LEU A 218 8.74 -16.15 4.05
C LEU A 218 8.66 -14.63 4.34
N VAL A 219 7.48 -14.02 4.27
CA VAL A 219 7.30 -12.54 4.21
C VAL A 219 7.95 -11.78 5.37
N GLY A 220 7.89 -12.31 6.59
CA GLY A 220 8.34 -11.60 7.78
C GLY A 220 9.87 -11.49 7.88
N SER A 221 10.60 -12.58 7.64
CA SER A 221 12.06 -12.58 7.78
C SER A 221 12.73 -11.90 6.60
N GLU A 222 12.33 -12.21 5.37
CA GLU A 222 13.05 -11.74 4.18
C GLU A 222 12.93 -10.24 3.97
N TYR A 223 11.76 -9.64 4.26
CA TYR A 223 11.60 -8.19 4.19
C TYR A 223 12.54 -7.47 5.16
N ASN A 224 12.60 -7.94 6.42
CA ASN A 224 13.50 -7.38 7.42
C ASN A 224 14.97 -7.59 7.03
N THR A 225 15.32 -8.75 6.47
CA THR A 225 16.67 -9.01 5.92
C THR A 225 17.04 -8.00 4.84
N ARG A 226 16.12 -7.70 3.90
CA ARG A 226 16.38 -6.69 2.85
C ARG A 226 16.60 -5.29 3.44
N ARG A 227 15.83 -4.93 4.47
CA ARG A 227 15.99 -3.66 5.18
C ARG A 227 17.37 -3.58 5.86
N GLU A 228 17.75 -4.62 6.61
CA GLU A 228 19.07 -4.68 7.29
C GLU A 228 20.23 -4.61 6.29
N GLN A 229 20.10 -5.24 5.12
CA GLN A 229 21.09 -5.14 4.04
C GLN A 229 21.21 -3.72 3.50
N CYS A 230 20.09 -3.00 3.34
CA CYS A 230 20.10 -1.60 2.94
C CYS A 230 20.74 -0.71 4.01
N GLU A 231 20.40 -0.92 5.29
CA GLU A 231 20.99 -0.20 6.44
C GLU A 231 22.50 -0.46 6.56
N THR A 232 22.95 -1.68 6.22
CA THR A 232 24.37 -2.02 6.14
C THR A 232 25.06 -1.25 5.01
N GLY A 233 24.43 -1.15 3.84
CA GLY A 233 24.90 -0.30 2.76
C GLY A 233 24.98 1.17 3.16
N ALA A 234 23.92 1.72 3.78
CA ALA A 234 23.90 3.11 4.23
C ALA A 234 25.02 3.41 5.24
N ARG A 235 25.26 2.49 6.20
CA ARG A 235 26.37 2.58 7.15
C ARG A 235 27.74 2.58 6.48
N PHE A 236 27.94 1.79 5.43
CA PHE A 236 29.19 1.81 4.65
C PHE A 236 29.47 3.19 4.06
N PHE A 237 28.44 3.86 3.54
CA PHE A 237 28.54 5.24 3.02
C PHE A 237 28.44 6.33 4.10
N GLN A 238 28.32 5.96 5.38
CA GLN A 238 28.12 6.89 6.50
C GLN A 238 26.88 7.79 6.33
N GLN A 239 25.84 7.28 5.67
CA GLN A 239 24.57 7.95 5.47
C GLN A 239 23.48 7.34 6.37
N PRO A 240 22.47 8.12 6.79
CA PRO A 240 21.33 7.59 7.54
C PRO A 240 20.47 6.64 6.69
N ALA A 241 20.42 6.89 5.38
CA ALA A 241 19.70 6.10 4.40
C ALA A 241 20.41 6.18 3.04
N LEU A 242 20.08 5.27 2.12
CA LEU A 242 20.72 5.20 0.81
C LEU A 242 20.37 6.37 -0.13
N ARG A 243 19.36 7.17 0.21
CA ARG A 243 18.88 8.29 -0.60
C ARG A 243 19.95 9.30 -1.00
N ASP A 244 20.95 9.57 -0.16
CA ASP A 244 21.99 10.57 -0.44
C ASP A 244 23.24 9.98 -1.10
N VAL A 245 23.26 8.68 -1.38
CA VAL A 245 24.37 8.02 -2.08
C VAL A 245 24.14 8.12 -3.58
N THR A 246 25.12 8.65 -4.30
CA THR A 246 25.04 8.75 -5.76
C THR A 246 25.49 7.45 -6.44
N LEU A 247 25.03 7.21 -7.67
CA LEU A 247 25.49 6.06 -8.45
C LEU A 247 27.00 6.12 -8.76
N GLU A 248 27.57 7.31 -8.89
CA GLU A 248 29.00 7.52 -9.13
C GLU A 248 29.83 7.12 -7.89
N GLU A 249 29.47 7.63 -6.72
CA GLU A 249 30.08 7.25 -5.45
C GLU A 249 29.99 5.73 -5.26
N PHE A 250 28.80 5.16 -5.40
CA PHE A 250 28.61 3.71 -5.30
C PHE A 250 29.49 2.93 -6.29
N SER A 251 29.51 3.31 -7.56
CA SER A 251 30.26 2.59 -8.60
C SER A 251 31.77 2.54 -8.32
N SER A 252 32.31 3.60 -7.71
CA SER A 252 33.74 3.68 -7.39
C SER A 252 34.19 2.68 -6.31
N VAL A 253 33.29 2.33 -5.37
CA VAL A 253 33.61 1.50 -4.20
C VAL A 253 32.75 0.24 -4.09
N ALA A 254 31.90 -0.07 -5.07
CA ALA A 254 30.98 -1.20 -5.04
C ALA A 254 31.67 -2.55 -4.78
N HIS A 255 32.93 -2.68 -5.22
CA HIS A 255 33.75 -3.87 -5.04
C HIS A 255 34.27 -4.07 -3.60
N GLU A 256 34.18 -3.05 -2.76
CA GLU A 256 34.56 -3.09 -1.34
C GLU A 256 33.42 -3.54 -0.42
N LEU A 257 32.17 -3.49 -0.91
CA LEU A 257 31.00 -3.99 -0.17
C LEU A 257 30.88 -5.51 -0.28
N ASP A 258 30.20 -6.11 0.71
CA ASP A 258 29.67 -7.45 0.55
C ASP A 258 28.85 -7.55 -0.77
N PRO A 259 29.06 -8.57 -1.62
CA PRO A 259 28.43 -8.65 -2.93
C PRO A 259 26.89 -8.60 -2.88
N VAL A 260 26.26 -9.17 -1.84
CA VAL A 260 24.81 -9.13 -1.69
C VAL A 260 24.37 -7.71 -1.32
N VAL A 261 25.03 -7.08 -0.36
CA VAL A 261 24.76 -5.68 0.01
C VAL A 261 24.93 -4.76 -1.19
N ALA A 262 26.00 -4.91 -1.98
CA ALA A 262 26.24 -4.11 -3.18
C ALA A 262 25.07 -4.19 -4.18
N LYS A 263 24.49 -5.38 -4.38
CA LYS A 263 23.29 -5.53 -5.21
C LYS A 263 22.09 -4.79 -4.63
N ARG A 264 21.85 -4.88 -3.31
CA ARG A 264 20.73 -4.17 -2.65
C ARG A 264 20.86 -2.65 -2.77
N VAL A 265 22.07 -2.12 -2.57
CA VAL A 265 22.37 -0.70 -2.76
C VAL A 265 22.08 -0.29 -4.21
N ARG A 266 22.63 -1.03 -5.20
CA ARG A 266 22.38 -0.74 -6.63
C ARG A 266 20.90 -0.69 -6.98
N HIS A 267 20.11 -1.63 -6.47
CA HIS A 267 18.65 -1.60 -6.66
C HIS A 267 18.06 -0.29 -6.15
N VAL A 268 18.30 0.07 -4.90
CA VAL A 268 17.69 1.26 -4.28
C VAL A 268 18.09 2.54 -5.01
N LEU A 269 19.37 2.69 -5.38
CA LEU A 269 19.84 3.89 -6.08
C LEU A 269 19.24 4.02 -7.48
N THR A 270 19.23 2.92 -8.24
CA THR A 270 18.68 2.92 -9.59
C THR A 270 17.15 3.03 -9.58
N GLU A 271 16.47 2.42 -8.60
CA GLU A 271 15.01 2.49 -8.46
C GLU A 271 14.56 3.90 -8.08
N ASN A 272 15.27 4.61 -7.20
CA ASN A 272 14.98 6.02 -6.90
C ASN A 272 15.04 6.89 -8.16
N ALA A 273 16.09 6.74 -8.98
CA ALA A 273 16.22 7.47 -10.23
C ALA A 273 15.07 7.13 -11.20
N ARG A 274 14.76 5.83 -11.35
CA ARG A 274 13.66 5.34 -12.18
C ARG A 274 12.30 5.90 -11.74
N THR A 275 12.03 5.99 -10.43
CA THR A 275 10.74 6.50 -9.94
C THR A 275 10.51 7.96 -10.34
N VAL A 276 11.54 8.81 -10.18
CA VAL A 276 11.44 10.23 -10.56
C VAL A 276 11.22 10.37 -12.06
N GLU A 277 11.94 9.57 -12.86
CA GLU A 277 11.77 9.56 -14.30
C GLU A 277 10.39 9.04 -14.73
N ALA A 278 9.89 7.99 -14.08
CA ALA A 278 8.58 7.41 -14.34
C ALA A 278 7.45 8.40 -14.05
N ALA A 279 7.58 9.23 -13.00
CA ALA A 279 6.63 10.31 -12.75
C ALA A 279 6.58 11.30 -13.91
N VAL A 280 7.72 11.64 -14.52
CA VAL A 280 7.79 12.52 -15.70
C VAL A 280 7.21 11.84 -16.94
N ALA A 281 7.52 10.56 -17.18
CA ALA A 281 6.99 9.80 -18.31
C ALA A 281 5.45 9.68 -18.23
N LEU A 282 4.95 9.35 -17.04
CA LEU A 282 3.51 9.22 -16.76
C LEU A 282 2.77 10.56 -16.95
N GLU A 283 3.33 11.66 -16.43
CA GLU A 283 2.77 13.01 -16.58
C GLU A 283 2.64 13.44 -18.06
N LYS A 284 3.58 12.99 -18.91
CA LYS A 284 3.58 13.25 -20.36
C LYS A 284 2.72 12.27 -21.16
N GLY A 285 2.18 11.23 -20.54
CA GLY A 285 1.47 10.15 -21.23
C GLY A 285 2.37 9.25 -22.08
N ASP A 286 3.68 9.23 -21.81
CA ASP A 286 4.65 8.39 -22.51
C ASP A 286 4.63 6.95 -21.95
N LEU A 287 3.63 6.18 -22.39
CA LEU A 287 3.44 4.79 -21.95
C LEU A 287 4.56 3.87 -22.40
N GLN A 288 5.25 4.18 -23.50
CA GLN A 288 6.39 3.40 -23.94
C GLN A 288 7.54 3.54 -22.95
N ARG A 289 7.94 4.78 -22.62
CA ARG A 289 9.01 4.99 -21.64
C ARG A 289 8.62 4.50 -20.25
N MET A 290 7.36 4.69 -19.84
CA MET A 290 6.86 4.11 -18.59
C MET A 290 6.98 2.57 -18.60
N GLY A 291 6.68 1.92 -19.73
CA GLY A 291 6.80 0.48 -19.90
C GLY A 291 8.24 -0.03 -19.80
N GLU A 292 9.20 0.69 -20.37
CA GLU A 292 10.63 0.40 -20.24
C GLU A 292 11.08 0.51 -18.78
N LEU A 293 10.73 1.61 -18.10
CA LEU A 293 11.08 1.84 -16.69
C LEU A 293 10.48 0.78 -15.75
N MET A 294 9.23 0.35 -16.00
CA MET A 294 8.61 -0.73 -15.23
C MET A 294 9.33 -2.07 -15.46
N ALA A 295 9.75 -2.36 -16.69
CA ALA A 295 10.52 -3.57 -16.99
C ALA A 295 11.92 -3.56 -16.34
N GLU A 296 12.62 -2.42 -16.37
CA GLU A 296 13.90 -2.21 -15.68
C GLU A 296 13.76 -2.36 -14.16
N SER A 297 12.69 -1.81 -13.58
CA SER A 297 12.37 -1.99 -12.16
C SER A 297 12.12 -3.46 -11.83
N HIS A 298 11.38 -4.19 -12.66
CA HIS A 298 11.15 -5.63 -12.46
C HIS A 298 12.44 -6.44 -12.52
N ALA A 299 13.29 -6.19 -13.53
CA ALA A 299 14.60 -6.84 -13.63
C ALA A 299 15.47 -6.53 -12.41
N SER A 300 15.49 -5.28 -11.95
CA SER A 300 16.24 -4.89 -10.74
C SER A 300 15.71 -5.60 -9.49
N MET A 301 14.40 -5.73 -9.31
CA MET A 301 13.81 -6.50 -8.21
C MET A 301 14.14 -8.00 -8.28
N ARG A 302 14.26 -8.58 -9.49
CA ARG A 302 14.61 -9.99 -9.69
C ARG A 302 16.10 -10.25 -9.46
N ASP A 303 16.96 -9.43 -10.05
CA ASP A 303 18.38 -9.74 -10.22
C ASP A 303 19.27 -9.06 -9.14
N ASP A 304 18.90 -7.85 -8.74
CA ASP A 304 19.64 -7.05 -7.76
C ASP A 304 19.02 -7.10 -6.37
N PHE A 305 17.69 -7.05 -6.28
CA PHE A 305 17.01 -7.12 -4.99
C PHE A 305 16.60 -8.54 -4.62
N GLU A 306 16.47 -9.44 -5.60
CA GLU A 306 16.14 -10.86 -5.43
C GLU A 306 14.88 -11.07 -4.58
N ILE A 307 13.80 -10.38 -4.95
CA ILE A 307 12.50 -10.46 -4.26
C ILE A 307 11.39 -11.03 -5.14
N THR A 308 11.66 -11.40 -6.38
CA THR A 308 10.67 -12.05 -7.25
C THR A 308 10.67 -13.57 -7.07
N VAL A 309 9.66 -14.22 -7.67
CA VAL A 309 9.50 -15.68 -7.69
C VAL A 309 9.05 -16.11 -9.09
N PRO A 310 9.29 -17.35 -9.52
CA PRO A 310 8.97 -17.80 -10.87
C PRO A 310 7.51 -17.56 -11.28
N GLN A 311 6.56 -17.64 -10.34
CA GLN A 311 5.15 -17.38 -10.59
C GLN A 311 4.88 -15.92 -10.95
N ILE A 312 5.56 -15.00 -10.27
CA ILE A 312 5.47 -13.57 -10.56
C ILE A 312 6.14 -13.27 -11.91
N ASP A 313 7.34 -13.80 -12.12
CA ASP A 313 8.09 -13.58 -13.37
C ASP A 313 7.31 -14.15 -14.57
N THR A 314 6.67 -15.32 -14.42
CA THR A 314 5.80 -15.91 -15.45
C THR A 314 4.62 -15.00 -15.80
N LEU A 315 3.99 -14.37 -14.81
CA LEU A 315 2.91 -13.39 -15.06
C LEU A 315 3.43 -12.17 -15.81
N VAL A 316 4.58 -11.63 -15.39
CA VAL A 316 5.20 -10.48 -16.08
C VAL A 316 5.52 -10.82 -17.53
N ASP A 317 6.09 -11.99 -17.79
CA ASP A 317 6.44 -12.44 -19.14
C ASP A 317 5.21 -12.58 -20.04
N ILE A 318 4.14 -13.22 -19.56
CA ILE A 318 2.89 -13.37 -20.32
C ILE A 318 2.30 -11.99 -20.66
N VAL A 319 2.21 -11.11 -19.67
CA VAL A 319 1.64 -9.78 -19.87
C VAL A 319 2.52 -8.95 -20.82
N LYS A 320 3.84 -8.93 -20.62
CA LYS A 320 4.76 -8.17 -21.48
C LYS A 320 4.72 -8.65 -22.92
N ALA A 321 4.69 -9.95 -23.15
CA ALA A 321 4.55 -10.53 -24.48
C ALA A 321 3.21 -10.13 -25.15
N THR A 322 2.14 -10.01 -24.37
CA THR A 322 0.81 -9.66 -24.87
C THR A 322 0.70 -8.17 -25.23
N ILE A 323 1.26 -7.29 -24.41
CA ILE A 323 1.09 -5.82 -24.57
C ILE A 323 2.16 -5.18 -25.46
N GLY A 324 3.32 -5.82 -25.64
CA GLY A 324 4.46 -5.24 -26.35
C GLY A 324 4.92 -3.94 -25.71
N ASP A 325 5.04 -2.88 -26.52
CA ASP A 325 5.49 -1.54 -26.07
C ASP A 325 4.33 -0.59 -25.76
N LYS A 326 3.09 -1.09 -25.76
CA LYS A 326 1.89 -0.28 -25.48
C LYS A 326 1.65 -0.03 -24.00
N GLY A 327 2.52 -0.50 -23.11
CA GLY A 327 2.37 -0.34 -21.67
C GLY A 327 3.50 -1.00 -20.89
N GLY A 328 3.36 -1.02 -19.57
CA GLY A 328 4.34 -1.58 -18.64
C GLY A 328 3.75 -2.63 -17.72
N VAL A 329 4.59 -3.56 -17.25
CA VAL A 329 4.22 -4.55 -16.24
C VAL A 329 5.41 -4.88 -15.35
N ARG A 330 5.15 -5.05 -14.05
CA ARG A 330 6.14 -5.46 -13.04
C ARG A 330 5.47 -6.06 -11.82
N MET A 331 6.25 -6.73 -10.97
CA MET A 331 5.88 -6.99 -9.57
C MET A 331 5.46 -5.70 -8.84
N THR A 332 4.55 -5.80 -7.88
CA THR A 332 4.22 -4.71 -6.94
C THR A 332 4.11 -5.20 -5.50
N GLY A 333 4.44 -4.32 -4.54
CA GLY A 333 4.48 -4.59 -3.10
C GLY A 333 5.77 -5.30 -2.64
N GLY A 334 5.76 -5.82 -1.40
CA GLY A 334 6.96 -6.34 -0.72
C GLY A 334 7.56 -7.66 -1.23
N GLY A 335 7.18 -8.12 -2.43
CA GLY A 335 7.77 -9.30 -3.08
C GLY A 335 7.40 -10.68 -2.53
N PHE A 336 8.17 -11.68 -2.96
CA PHE A 336 8.08 -13.10 -2.63
C PHE A 336 6.73 -13.75 -2.96
N GLY A 337 6.05 -13.23 -3.99
CA GLY A 337 4.68 -13.56 -4.38
C GLY A 337 3.75 -12.35 -4.31
N GLY A 338 2.43 -12.59 -4.30
CA GLY A 338 1.44 -11.50 -4.34
C GLY A 338 1.12 -11.07 -5.77
N CYS A 339 1.16 -9.77 -6.06
CA CYS A 339 0.66 -9.23 -7.33
C CYS A 339 1.75 -8.72 -8.27
N ILE A 340 1.39 -8.70 -9.55
CA ILE A 340 1.98 -7.78 -10.53
C ILE A 340 1.01 -6.61 -10.77
N VAL A 341 1.54 -5.48 -11.22
CA VAL A 341 0.78 -4.34 -11.75
C VAL A 341 1.15 -4.12 -13.20
N ALA A 342 0.13 -3.91 -14.03
CA ALA A 342 0.23 -3.53 -15.42
C ALA A 342 -0.44 -2.18 -15.64
N LEU A 343 0.23 -1.31 -16.39
CA LEU A 343 -0.31 -0.04 -16.86
C LEU A 343 -0.48 -0.13 -18.37
N ILE A 344 -1.72 -0.34 -18.84
CA ILE A 344 -2.01 -0.70 -20.23
C ILE A 344 -3.23 0.08 -20.75
N PRO A 345 -3.35 0.29 -22.07
CA PRO A 345 -4.57 0.76 -22.70
C PRO A 345 -5.80 -0.08 -22.31
N GLU A 346 -6.94 0.58 -22.07
CA GLU A 346 -8.19 -0.07 -21.65
C GLU A 346 -8.66 -1.15 -22.65
N ASP A 347 -8.40 -0.97 -23.94
CA ASP A 347 -8.76 -1.92 -25.00
C ASP A 347 -7.91 -3.20 -25.01
N LEU A 348 -6.78 -3.24 -24.29
CA LEU A 348 -5.94 -4.43 -24.15
C LEU A 348 -6.29 -5.28 -22.93
N VAL A 349 -7.13 -4.80 -22.01
CA VAL A 349 -7.44 -5.48 -20.74
C VAL A 349 -7.98 -6.90 -20.99
N ASP A 350 -8.97 -7.04 -21.88
CA ASP A 350 -9.57 -8.35 -22.18
C ASP A 350 -8.56 -9.30 -22.85
N THR A 351 -7.68 -8.77 -23.70
CA THR A 351 -6.63 -9.56 -24.38
C THR A 351 -5.63 -10.10 -23.37
N VAL A 352 -5.21 -9.27 -22.40
CA VAL A 352 -4.31 -9.67 -21.32
C VAL A 352 -4.98 -10.71 -20.40
N GLN A 353 -6.25 -10.51 -20.05
CA GLN A 353 -6.99 -11.49 -19.24
C GLN A 353 -7.04 -12.86 -19.91
N GLN A 354 -7.33 -12.91 -21.22
CA GLN A 354 -7.37 -14.16 -21.98
C GLN A 354 -6.00 -14.84 -22.07
N ALA A 355 -4.93 -14.07 -22.31
CA ALA A 355 -3.57 -14.61 -22.40
C ALA A 355 -3.12 -15.22 -21.06
N VAL A 356 -3.31 -14.50 -19.96
CA VAL A 356 -2.96 -14.99 -18.62
C VAL A 356 -3.80 -16.19 -18.23
N ALA A 357 -5.13 -16.15 -18.45
CA ALA A 357 -6.01 -17.27 -18.13
C ALA A 357 -5.66 -18.55 -18.90
N LYS A 358 -5.13 -18.41 -20.13
CA LYS A 358 -4.68 -19.52 -20.97
C LYS A 358 -3.33 -20.08 -20.54
N GLU A 359 -2.39 -19.23 -20.16
CA GLU A 359 -0.98 -19.61 -20.01
C GLU A 359 -0.51 -19.79 -18.57
N TYR A 360 -0.99 -18.98 -17.63
CA TYR A 360 -0.44 -18.94 -16.28
C TYR A 360 -0.71 -20.23 -15.50
N GLU A 361 -1.97 -20.68 -15.46
CA GLU A 361 -2.34 -21.92 -14.78
C GLU A 361 -1.67 -23.13 -15.43
N ALA A 362 -1.55 -23.15 -16.77
CA ALA A 362 -0.87 -24.21 -17.49
C ALA A 362 0.63 -24.29 -17.17
N LYS A 363 1.30 -23.15 -16.92
CA LYS A 363 2.73 -23.09 -16.60
C LYS A 363 3.04 -23.29 -15.11
N THR A 364 2.13 -22.91 -14.22
CA THR A 364 2.41 -22.84 -12.77
C THR A 364 1.56 -23.76 -11.91
N GLY A 365 0.44 -24.27 -12.45
CA GLY A 365 -0.57 -25.01 -11.70
C GLY A 365 -1.41 -24.15 -10.75
N ILE A 366 -1.36 -22.82 -10.86
CA ILE A 366 -2.06 -21.88 -9.99
C ILE A 366 -2.96 -20.98 -10.84
N LYS A 367 -4.20 -20.77 -10.38
CA LYS A 367 -5.13 -19.81 -10.99
C LYS A 367 -4.90 -18.42 -10.40
N GLU A 368 -4.78 -17.43 -11.27
CA GLU A 368 -4.64 -16.02 -10.93
C GLU A 368 -5.94 -15.37 -10.44
N THR A 369 -5.85 -14.15 -9.92
CA THR A 369 -7.02 -13.28 -9.70
C THR A 369 -6.76 -11.89 -10.24
N PHE A 370 -7.71 -11.36 -11.02
CA PHE A 370 -7.63 -10.07 -11.67
C PHE A 370 -8.38 -8.99 -10.91
N TYR A 371 -7.79 -7.81 -10.84
CA TYR A 371 -8.44 -6.57 -10.40
C TYR A 371 -8.14 -5.49 -11.44
N VAL A 372 -9.18 -4.92 -12.03
CA VAL A 372 -9.06 -3.79 -12.96
C VAL A 372 -9.47 -2.55 -12.18
N CYS A 373 -8.48 -1.74 -11.83
CA CYS A 373 -8.64 -0.64 -10.89
C CYS A 373 -8.61 0.70 -11.60
N LYS A 374 -9.21 1.70 -10.96
CA LYS A 374 -9.08 3.11 -11.32
C LYS A 374 -8.42 3.91 -10.20
N PRO A 375 -7.54 4.87 -10.54
CA PRO A 375 -6.98 5.80 -9.57
C PRO A 375 -8.08 6.56 -8.82
N SER A 376 -8.12 6.43 -7.49
CA SER A 376 -9.21 6.92 -6.65
C SER A 376 -8.80 8.08 -5.74
N GLN A 377 -9.80 8.71 -5.12
CA GLN A 377 -9.58 9.71 -4.08
C GLN A 377 -9.13 9.03 -2.79
N GLY A 378 -8.23 9.69 -2.05
CA GLY A 378 -7.79 9.29 -0.72
C GLY A 378 -8.93 9.35 0.32
N ALA A 379 -8.54 9.17 1.58
CA ALA A 379 -9.49 9.08 2.67
C ALA A 379 -10.38 10.32 2.83
N GLY A 380 -11.63 10.09 3.23
CA GLY A 380 -12.61 11.15 3.40
C GLY A 380 -14.02 10.63 3.63
N GLN A 381 -14.99 11.54 3.63
CA GLN A 381 -16.40 11.20 3.78
C GLN A 381 -16.97 10.63 2.47
N CYS A 382 -17.80 9.58 2.57
CA CYS A 382 -18.41 8.87 1.44
C CYS A 382 -19.54 9.61 0.74
#